data_AF-A0A919DH45-F1
#
_entry.id   AF-A0A919DH45-F1
#
_cell.length_a   1.000
_cell.length_b   1.000
_cell.length_c   1.000
_cell.angle_alpha   90.00
_cell.angle_beta   90.00
_cell.angle_gamma   90.00
#
_symmetry.space_group_name_H-M   'P 1'
#
loop_
_entity.id
_entity.type
_entity.pdbx_description
1 polymer ?
#
loop_
_entity_poly.entity_id
_entity_poly.type
_entity_poly.pdbx_seq_one_letter_code
_entity_poly.pdbx_strand_id
1 'polypeptide(L)'
;MPDPTSTGSPGLQQQYPSAPRVAAFEDVQLLYALSRLRGALRQDGETLGGAVLALERHDRHQHTQLLATLRCYLDHFGDTNAAATQLHLHPNTFRYRLQRIREVSGFDPRDAQTRFLTELHLRIRDLELPD
;
A
#
# COMPACT_ATOMS: atom_id res chain seq x y z
N MET A 1 60.26 31.56 -18.57
CA MET A 1 59.43 32.24 -17.55
C MET A 1 58.66 33.34 -18.25
N PRO A 2 57.31 33.44 -18.16
CA PRO A 2 56.19 32.46 -18.22
C PRO A 2 55.50 32.53 -19.63
N ASP A 3 54.54 31.72 -20.11
CA ASP A 3 54.02 30.36 -19.89
C ASP A 3 53.19 29.99 -21.16
N PRO A 4 53.20 28.75 -21.71
CA PRO A 4 52.40 28.36 -22.88
C PRO A 4 51.37 27.25 -22.57
N THR A 5 50.07 27.54 -22.59
CA THR A 5 48.97 26.55 -22.68
C THR A 5 47.72 27.23 -23.28
N SER A 6 47.21 26.87 -24.46
CA SER A 6 46.45 25.65 -24.81
C SER A 6 45.17 25.52 -23.97
N THR A 7 43.98 25.87 -24.49
CA THR A 7 43.03 25.06 -25.32
C THR A 7 41.85 24.55 -24.48
N GLY A 8 40.62 24.72 -24.96
CA GLY A 8 39.50 23.80 -24.66
C GLY A 8 38.25 24.39 -24.00
N SER A 9 37.27 24.74 -24.85
CA SER A 9 35.85 24.31 -24.86
C SER A 9 34.95 24.23 -23.59
N PRO A 10 33.62 24.35 -23.78
CA PRO A 10 32.63 24.63 -22.74
C PRO A 10 32.18 23.37 -21.99
N GLY A 11 31.76 23.52 -20.73
CA GLY A 11 31.35 22.38 -19.91
C GLY A 11 30.42 22.73 -18.76
N LEU A 12 29.14 22.41 -18.96
CA LEU A 12 28.24 21.73 -18.02
C LEU A 12 27.80 22.49 -16.76
N GLN A 13 26.49 22.80 -16.78
CA GLN A 13 25.59 22.75 -15.61
C GLN A 13 26.14 21.89 -14.48
N GLN A 14 26.47 22.52 -13.35
CA GLN A 14 26.42 21.84 -12.07
C GLN A 14 25.15 22.30 -11.34
N GLN A 15 24.06 21.64 -11.73
CA GLN A 15 22.94 21.35 -10.85
C GLN A 15 23.52 20.72 -9.58
N TYR A 16 23.44 21.42 -8.46
CA TYR A 16 23.76 20.82 -7.17
C TYR A 16 22.88 19.57 -6.98
N PRO A 17 23.46 18.39 -6.67
CA PRO A 17 22.71 17.17 -6.48
C PRO A 17 21.71 17.35 -5.33
N SER A 18 20.48 16.91 -5.55
CA SER A 18 19.40 16.88 -4.57
C SER A 18 19.91 16.31 -3.25
N ALA A 19 19.70 17.04 -2.15
CA ALA A 19 20.16 16.70 -0.81
C ALA A 19 19.86 15.22 -0.45
N PRO A 20 20.72 14.58 0.36
CA PRO A 20 20.59 13.14 0.63
C PRO A 20 19.28 12.85 1.39
N ARG A 21 18.45 11.96 0.80
CA ARG A 21 17.23 11.37 1.40
C ARG A 21 17.62 10.37 2.50
N VAL A 22 18.01 10.86 3.66
CA VAL A 22 18.31 10.01 4.84
C VAL A 22 17.16 10.14 5.82
N ALA A 23 16.55 9.02 6.21
CA ALA A 23 15.56 8.91 7.27
C ALA A 23 16.16 8.14 8.45
N ALA A 24 15.77 8.46 9.69
CA ALA A 24 16.17 7.63 10.82
C ALA A 24 15.49 6.26 10.69
N PHE A 25 16.13 5.21 11.22
CA PHE A 25 15.56 3.86 11.15
C PHE A 25 14.17 3.78 11.82
N GLU A 26 13.97 4.54 12.90
CA GLU A 26 12.70 4.65 13.62
C GLU A 26 11.57 5.18 12.73
N ASP A 27 11.87 6.09 11.80
CA ASP A 27 10.90 6.69 10.89
C ASP A 27 10.45 5.70 9.79
N VAL A 28 11.29 4.70 9.48
CA VAL A 28 11.07 3.76 8.38
C VAL A 28 10.94 2.32 8.86
N GLN A 29 10.82 2.07 10.17
CA GLN A 29 10.85 0.72 10.73
C GLN A 29 9.73 -0.16 10.17
N LEU A 30 8.51 0.38 10.06
CA LEU A 30 7.38 -0.33 9.45
C LEU A 30 7.63 -0.61 7.97
N LEU A 31 8.06 0.40 7.20
CA LEU A 31 8.36 0.25 5.78
C LEU A 31 9.46 -0.79 5.54
N TYR A 32 10.52 -0.78 6.35
CA TYR A 32 11.60 -1.77 6.34
C TYR A 32 11.08 -3.17 6.65
N ALA A 33 10.28 -3.33 7.72
CA ALA A 33 9.71 -4.62 8.11
C ALA A 33 8.81 -5.21 7.01
N LEU A 34 7.90 -4.39 6.46
CA LEU A 34 7.03 -4.79 5.35
C LEU A 34 7.84 -5.15 4.10
N SER A 35 8.87 -4.36 3.77
CA SER A 35 9.76 -4.65 2.64
C SER A 35 10.52 -5.95 2.82
N ARG A 36 10.97 -6.24 4.05
CA ARG A 36 11.67 -7.48 4.40
C ARG A 36 10.76 -8.70 4.27
N LEU A 37 9.54 -8.60 4.81
CA LEU A 37 8.52 -9.66 4.71
C LEU A 37 8.12 -9.92 3.26
N ARG A 38 7.84 -8.87 2.49
CA ARG A 38 7.57 -8.97 1.05
C ARG A 38 8.72 -9.66 0.31
N GLY A 39 9.96 -9.26 0.62
CA GLY A 39 11.15 -9.88 0.06
C GLY A 39 11.16 -11.39 0.29
N ALA A 40 10.93 -11.82 1.53
CA ALA A 40 10.86 -13.24 1.89
C ALA A 40 9.76 -14.00 1.13
N LEU A 41 8.52 -13.50 1.16
CA LEU A 41 7.38 -14.10 0.43
C LEU A 41 7.70 -14.29 -1.06
N ARG A 42 8.31 -13.29 -1.70
CA ARG A 42 8.70 -13.36 -3.11
C ARG A 42 9.83 -14.36 -3.37
N GLN A 43 10.81 -14.48 -2.47
CA GLN A 43 11.86 -15.49 -2.59
C GLN A 43 11.28 -16.90 -2.50
N ASP A 44 10.31 -17.10 -1.62
CA ASP A 44 9.69 -18.41 -1.37
C ASP A 44 8.57 -18.74 -2.37
N GLY A 45 8.19 -17.78 -3.24
CA GLY A 45 7.08 -17.94 -4.19
C GLY A 45 5.70 -17.98 -3.52
N GLU A 46 5.62 -17.50 -2.27
CA GLU A 46 4.41 -17.47 -1.49
C GLU A 46 3.64 -16.16 -1.70
N THR A 47 2.32 -16.22 -1.49
CA THR A 47 1.45 -15.04 -1.50
C THR A 47 0.52 -15.11 -0.31
N LEU A 48 0.24 -13.97 0.31
CA LEU A 48 -0.75 -13.91 1.37
C LEU A 48 -2.14 -14.22 0.79
N GLY A 49 -2.81 -15.22 1.38
CA GLY A 49 -4.16 -15.59 0.98
C GLY A 49 -5.23 -14.70 1.63
N GLY A 50 -6.43 -15.26 1.73
CA GLY A 50 -7.53 -14.69 2.52
C GLY A 50 -8.29 -13.58 1.80
N ALA A 51 -8.78 -12.61 2.59
CA ALA A 51 -9.85 -11.72 2.17
C ALA A 51 -9.46 -10.81 1.00
N VAL A 52 -8.24 -10.27 1.01
CA VAL A 52 -7.75 -9.36 -0.03
C VAL A 52 -7.75 -10.06 -1.40
N LEU A 53 -7.16 -11.26 -1.51
CA LEU A 53 -7.10 -11.99 -2.77
C LEU A 53 -8.49 -12.38 -3.29
N ALA A 54 -9.40 -12.77 -2.39
CA ALA A 54 -10.79 -13.09 -2.76
C ALA A 54 -11.52 -11.86 -3.32
N LEU A 55 -11.39 -10.71 -2.66
CA LEU A 55 -12.01 -9.46 -3.08
C LEU A 55 -11.40 -8.89 -4.35
N GLU A 56 -10.08 -9.00 -4.55
CA GLU A 56 -9.44 -8.60 -5.81
C GLU A 56 -9.99 -9.36 -7.01
N ARG A 57 -10.13 -10.68 -6.88
CA ARG A 57 -10.72 -11.52 -7.91
C ARG A 57 -12.17 -11.10 -8.16
N HIS A 58 -12.94 -10.89 -7.09
CA HIS A 58 -14.33 -10.47 -7.20
C HIS A 58 -14.48 -9.10 -7.88
N ASP A 59 -13.74 -8.09 -7.44
CA ASP A 59 -13.77 -6.72 -7.99
C ASP A 59 -13.38 -6.72 -9.47
N ARG A 60 -12.40 -7.54 -9.88
CA ARG A 60 -12.00 -7.68 -11.28
C ARG A 60 -13.10 -8.31 -12.14
N HIS A 61 -13.83 -9.29 -11.62
CA HIS A 61 -14.87 -10.00 -12.37
C HIS A 61 -16.23 -9.28 -12.38
N GLN A 62 -16.56 -8.55 -11.32
CA GLN A 62 -17.88 -7.94 -11.11
C GLN A 62 -17.86 -6.41 -11.22
N HIS A 63 -16.69 -5.82 -11.52
CA HIS A 63 -16.47 -4.37 -11.57
C HIS A 63 -16.94 -3.63 -10.31
N THR A 64 -16.74 -4.26 -9.14
CA THR A 64 -17.06 -3.68 -7.83
C THR A 64 -15.84 -2.99 -7.21
N GLN A 65 -16.04 -2.39 -6.03
CA GLN A 65 -14.98 -1.73 -5.25
C GLN A 65 -15.01 -2.19 -3.79
N LEU A 66 -15.18 -3.50 -3.57
CA LEU A 66 -15.25 -4.08 -2.23
C LEU A 66 -13.91 -4.06 -1.53
N LEU A 67 -12.79 -4.26 -2.24
CA LEU A 67 -11.46 -4.16 -1.64
C LEU A 67 -11.17 -2.74 -1.15
N ALA A 68 -11.51 -1.72 -1.93
CA ALA A 68 -11.37 -0.32 -1.52
C ALA A 68 -12.25 0.00 -0.31
N THR A 69 -13.45 -0.60 -0.25
CA THR A 69 -14.36 -0.47 0.91
C THR A 69 -13.75 -1.11 2.16
N LEU A 70 -13.18 -2.31 2.06
CA LEU A 70 -12.51 -3.00 3.16
C LEU A 70 -11.29 -2.23 3.65
N ARG A 71 -10.45 -1.72 2.73
CA ARG A 71 -9.31 -0.87 3.08
C ARG A 71 -9.75 0.34 3.89
N CYS A 72 -10.74 1.08 3.38
CA CYS A 72 -11.23 2.27 4.05
C CYS A 72 -11.80 1.96 5.44
N TYR A 73 -12.53 0.85 5.57
CA TYR A 73 -13.03 0.38 6.86
C TYR A 73 -11.89 0.11 7.87
N LEU A 74 -10.82 -0.55 7.43
CA LEU A 74 -9.67 -0.87 8.28
C LEU A 74 -8.85 0.39 8.65
N ASP A 75 -8.62 1.29 7.69
CA ASP A 75 -7.90 2.55 7.90
C ASP A 75 -8.63 3.48 8.88
N HIS A 76 -9.95 3.34 9.02
CA HIS A 76 -10.78 4.04 10.03
C HIS A 76 -11.06 3.18 11.27
N PHE A 77 -10.21 2.19 11.55
CA PHE A 77 -10.28 1.31 12.71
C PHE A 77 -11.59 0.54 12.90
N GLY A 78 -12.41 0.45 11.85
CA GLY A 78 -13.73 -0.19 11.86
C GLY A 78 -14.91 0.77 12.08
N ASP A 79 -14.67 2.09 12.13
CA ASP A 79 -15.76 3.07 12.14
C ASP A 79 -16.43 3.13 10.76
N THR A 80 -17.64 2.58 10.72
CA THR A 80 -18.45 2.52 9.50
C THR A 80 -18.90 3.89 9.01
N ASN A 81 -19.18 4.83 9.92
CA ASN A 81 -19.67 6.16 9.52
C ASN A 81 -18.52 7.02 8.99
N ALA A 82 -17.36 6.97 9.64
CA ALA A 82 -16.16 7.67 9.18
C ALA A 82 -15.70 7.14 7.82
N ALA A 83 -15.61 5.81 7.66
CA ALA A 83 -15.23 5.19 6.40
C ALA A 83 -16.26 5.44 5.27
N ALA A 84 -17.57 5.43 5.59
CA ALA A 84 -18.61 5.76 4.62
C ALA A 84 -18.49 7.20 4.11
N THR A 85 -18.22 8.14 5.03
CA THR A 85 -17.96 9.55 4.70
C THR A 85 -16.75 9.69 3.78
N GLN A 86 -15.64 9.01 4.09
CA GLN A 86 -14.43 9.05 3.27
C GLN A 86 -14.65 8.54 1.83
N LEU A 87 -15.52 7.54 1.65
CA LEU A 87 -15.87 7.03 0.32
C LEU A 87 -17.05 7.76 -0.34
N HIS A 88 -17.57 8.83 0.28
CA HIS A 88 -18.77 9.54 -0.18
C HIS A 88 -19.98 8.61 -0.36
N LEU A 89 -20.11 7.61 0.51
CA LEU A 89 -21.19 6.63 0.49
C LEU A 89 -22.18 6.91 1.62
N HIS A 90 -23.46 6.68 1.34
CA HIS A 90 -24.46 6.65 2.40
C HIS A 90 -24.16 5.48 3.37
N PRO A 91 -24.35 5.63 4.70
CA PRO A 91 -24.05 4.59 5.69
C PRO A 91 -24.71 3.23 5.40
N ASN A 92 -25.94 3.22 4.87
CA ASN A 92 -26.62 1.97 4.51
C ASN A 92 -25.93 1.25 3.34
N THR A 93 -25.49 2.00 2.32
CA THR A 93 -24.74 1.43 1.19
C THR A 93 -23.40 0.87 1.66
N PHE A 94 -22.72 1.54 2.58
CA PHE A 94 -21.48 1.05 3.16
C PHE A 94 -21.69 -0.25 3.95
N ARG A 95 -22.71 -0.31 4.81
CA ARG A 95 -23.06 -1.54 5.56
C ARG A 95 -23.39 -2.70 4.62
N TYR A 96 -24.11 -2.42 3.54
CA TYR A 96 -24.37 -3.44 2.50
C TYR A 96 -23.07 -3.94 1.88
N ARG A 97 -22.13 -3.05 1.52
CA ARG A 97 -20.83 -3.47 0.99
C ARG A 97 -20.00 -4.27 2.01
N LEU A 98 -20.01 -3.88 3.29
CA LEU A 98 -19.38 -4.67 4.35
C LEU A 98 -19.97 -6.07 4.49
N GLN A 99 -21.30 -6.18 4.42
CA GLN A 99 -21.97 -7.47 4.42
C GLN A 99 -21.53 -8.31 3.21
N ARG A 100 -21.45 -7.68 2.03
CA ARG A 100 -21.00 -8.35 0.81
C ARG A 100 -19.53 -8.79 0.86
N ILE A 101 -18.67 -7.98 1.50
CA ILE A 101 -17.28 -8.36 1.78
C ILE A 101 -17.23 -9.65 2.59
N ARG A 102 -18.03 -9.76 3.67
CA ARG A 102 -18.07 -10.98 4.50
C ARG A 102 -18.50 -12.20 3.69
N GLU A 103 -19.52 -12.05 2.86
CA GLU A 103 -20.05 -13.14 2.03
C GLU A 103 -19.06 -13.60 0.95
N VAL A 104 -18.34 -12.67 0.32
CA VAL A 104 -17.40 -12.99 -0.75
C VAL A 104 -16.09 -13.57 -0.22
N SER A 105 -15.63 -13.09 0.94
CA SER A 105 -14.26 -13.30 1.40
C SER A 105 -14.14 -14.10 2.70
N GLY A 106 -15.24 -14.30 3.42
CA GLY A 106 -15.23 -14.89 4.76
C GLY A 106 -14.62 -13.99 5.84
N PHE A 107 -14.29 -12.73 5.50
CA PHE A 107 -13.64 -11.80 6.43
C PHE A 107 -14.50 -11.53 7.67
N ASP A 108 -13.98 -11.86 8.85
CA ASP A 108 -14.57 -11.43 10.13
C ASP A 108 -13.70 -10.34 10.79
N PRO A 109 -14.18 -9.09 10.91
CA PRO A 109 -13.42 -8.03 11.58
C PRO A 109 -13.25 -8.22 13.09
N ARG A 110 -13.97 -9.18 13.70
CA ARG A 110 -13.85 -9.50 15.13
C ARG A 110 -12.70 -10.46 15.44
N ASP A 111 -12.23 -11.21 14.44
CA ASP A 111 -11.03 -12.01 14.60
C ASP A 111 -9.79 -11.14 14.41
N ALA A 112 -9.03 -10.98 15.50
CA ALA A 112 -7.81 -10.17 15.51
C ALA A 112 -6.76 -10.68 14.50
N GLN A 113 -6.65 -12.01 14.31
CA GLN A 113 -5.66 -12.58 13.39
C GLN A 113 -6.03 -12.31 11.94
N THR A 114 -7.28 -12.60 11.57
CA THR A 114 -7.79 -12.32 10.23
C THR A 114 -7.75 -10.82 9.91
N ARG A 115 -8.11 -9.96 10.86
CA ARG A 115 -8.01 -8.50 10.71
C ARG A 115 -6.58 -8.06 10.46
N PHE A 116 -5.64 -8.48 11.31
CA PHE A 116 -4.23 -8.10 11.18
C PHE A 116 -3.62 -8.62 9.88
N LEU A 117 -3.86 -9.89 9.52
CA LEU A 117 -3.37 -10.47 8.26
C LEU A 117 -3.91 -9.72 7.04
N THR A 118 -5.18 -9.31 7.07
CA THR A 118 -5.80 -8.52 5.99
C THR A 118 -5.14 -7.14 5.86
N GLU A 119 -4.93 -6.45 6.98
CA GLU A 119 -4.25 -5.15 7.00
C GLU A 119 -2.80 -5.27 6.53
N LEU A 120 -2.09 -6.31 6.96
CA LEU A 120 -0.72 -6.60 6.52
C LEU A 120 -0.64 -6.85 5.02
N HIS A 121 -1.53 -7.68 4.47
CA HIS A 121 -1.62 -7.95 3.04
C HIS A 121 -1.86 -6.66 2.26
N LEU A 122 -2.84 -5.85 2.69
CA LEU A 122 -3.11 -4.53 2.10
C LEU A 122 -1.84 -3.64 2.06
N ARG A 123 -1.08 -3.56 3.16
CA ARG A 123 0.13 -2.72 3.18
C ARG A 123 1.29 -3.28 2.36
N ILE A 124 1.49 -4.59 2.33
CA ILE A 124 2.50 -5.22 1.46
C ILE A 124 2.20 -4.95 -0.01
N ARG A 125 0.91 -5.05 -0.39
CA ARG A 125 0.44 -4.77 -1.75
C ARG A 125 0.70 -3.32 -2.15
N ASP A 126 0.50 -2.35 -1.25
CA ASP A 126 0.77 -0.94 -1.56
C ASP A 126 2.25 -0.67 -1.87
N LEU A 127 3.16 -1.51 -1.36
CA LEU A 127 4.58 -1.43 -1.71
C LEU A 127 4.87 -1.87 -3.16
N GLU A 128 3.95 -2.60 -3.79
CA GLU A 128 4.10 -3.06 -5.18
C GLU A 128 3.88 -1.96 -6.21
N LEU A 129 3.45 -0.76 -5.79
CA LEU A 129 3.25 0.40 -6.67
C LEU A 129 4.44 1.37 -6.61
N PRO A 130 5.35 1.33 -7.59
CA PRO A 130 5.81 2.53 -8.25
C PRO A 130 4.84 2.86 -9.40
N ASP A 131 4.32 4.09 -9.41
CA ASP A 131 3.82 4.70 -10.66
C ASP A 131 4.96 4.76 -11.71
#